data_AF-A0A9E6AGE8-F1
#
_entry.id   AF-A0A9E6AGE8-F1
#
_cell.length_a   1.000
_cell.length_b   1.000
_cell.length_c   1.000
_cell.angle_alpha   90.00
_cell.angle_beta   90.00
_cell.angle_gamma   90.00
#
_symmetry.space_group_name_H-M   'P 1'
#
loop_
_entity.id
_entity.type
_entity.pdbx_description
1 polymer ?
#
loop_
_entity_poly.entity_id
_entity_poly.type
_entity_poly.pdbx_seq_one_letter_code
_entity_poly.pdbx_strand_id
1 'polypeptide(L)'
;MDDKEKSKALELTLANIEKEYGRGAIMRLSGNECIGGDIPTVPTGSLGLDVGLGIGGYPRGRIMEIYGPESSGKTTMTLHAIASVQKAGGVCAFIDAEHALDVTYARQLGVKTDDLLISQPDYGEQALEIAEMLVRSGAVELIIVDSVAALVPRAEIEGDMGASHVGLQARLMSQALRKLTGSINRSKCTLMFTNQIRMKIGVMFGSPETTTGGNALKFYSSVRLDIRRIGAIKEQSKDKKGDMVVVGNRTRIKVVKNKMAPPFREAEFDILYGKGVSKSGEILDMGVDIAVVQKAGAWYSVDGERIGQGRDNSRTYLEEHPELMAKVEQKILKHHKIGPYAREDEKSDDAKGEATAAEGKGGKETKAKAEAKSKPNGTGRAAAAKRGARPN
;
A
#
# COMPACT_ATOMS: atom_id res chain seq x y z
N MET A 1 -33.34 -30.70 -17.32
CA MET A 1 -31.95 -30.63 -17.78
C MET A 1 -31.10 -31.39 -16.79
N ASP A 2 -30.55 -32.49 -17.28
CA ASP A 2 -29.61 -33.32 -16.53
C ASP A 2 -28.35 -32.49 -16.21
N ASP A 3 -27.66 -32.74 -15.10
CA ASP A 3 -26.52 -31.90 -14.70
C ASP A 3 -25.36 -31.94 -15.71
N LYS A 4 -25.26 -33.04 -16.47
CA LYS A 4 -24.37 -33.18 -17.64
C LYS A 4 -24.73 -32.21 -18.78
N GLU A 5 -26.02 -31.99 -19.05
CA GLU A 5 -26.46 -31.07 -20.10
C GLU A 5 -26.16 -29.61 -19.72
N LYS A 6 -26.36 -29.25 -18.44
CA LYS A 6 -26.01 -27.91 -17.93
C LYS A 6 -24.50 -27.65 -18.00
N SER A 7 -23.67 -28.62 -17.65
CA SER A 7 -22.21 -28.47 -17.73
C SER A 7 -21.75 -28.29 -19.18
N LYS A 8 -22.29 -29.08 -20.11
CA LYS A 8 -21.96 -28.97 -21.54
C LYS A 8 -22.41 -27.63 -22.13
N ALA A 9 -23.60 -27.15 -21.77
CA ALA A 9 -24.07 -25.83 -22.19
C ALA A 9 -23.21 -24.70 -21.62
N LEU A 10 -22.77 -24.83 -20.37
CA LEU A 10 -21.86 -23.89 -19.72
C LEU A 10 -20.50 -23.85 -20.43
N GLU A 11 -19.89 -25.00 -20.71
CA GLU A 11 -18.60 -25.09 -21.41
C GLU A 11 -18.66 -24.49 -22.82
N LEU A 12 -19.73 -24.77 -23.58
CA LEU A 12 -19.94 -24.17 -24.89
C LEU A 12 -20.07 -22.63 -24.79
N THR A 13 -20.79 -22.15 -23.77
CA THR A 13 -20.96 -20.71 -23.52
C THR A 13 -19.63 -20.06 -23.17
N LEU A 14 -18.82 -20.67 -22.30
CA LEU A 14 -17.48 -20.20 -21.94
C LEU A 14 -16.57 -20.12 -23.18
N ALA A 15 -16.56 -21.17 -24.01
CA ALA A 15 -15.77 -21.21 -25.24
C ALA A 15 -16.21 -20.13 -26.26
N ASN A 16 -17.51 -19.88 -26.38
CA ASN A 16 -18.04 -18.82 -27.24
C ASN A 16 -17.62 -17.43 -26.73
N ILE A 17 -17.68 -17.20 -25.41
CA ILE A 17 -17.24 -15.94 -24.80
C ILE A 17 -15.73 -15.73 -25.03
N GLU A 18 -14.89 -16.75 -24.83
CA GLU A 18 -13.45 -16.63 -25.11
C GLU A 18 -13.14 -16.39 -26.59
N LYS A 19 -13.92 -16.99 -27.50
CA LYS A 19 -13.76 -16.79 -28.95
C LYS A 19 -14.14 -15.37 -29.38
N GLU A 20 -15.20 -14.80 -28.81
CA GLU A 20 -15.72 -13.49 -29.19
C GLU A 20 -14.95 -12.34 -28.50
N TYR A 21 -14.54 -12.53 -27.24
CA TYR A 21 -13.95 -11.47 -26.41
C TYR A 21 -12.47 -11.70 -26.07
N GLY A 22 -11.88 -12.82 -26.51
CA GLY A 22 -10.48 -13.16 -26.31
C GLY A 22 -10.21 -14.05 -25.08
N ARG A 23 -9.01 -14.64 -25.04
CA ARG A 23 -8.57 -15.50 -23.94
C ARG A 23 -8.57 -14.73 -22.62
N GLY A 24 -9.20 -15.31 -21.59
CA GLY A 24 -9.31 -14.67 -20.27
C GLY A 24 -10.48 -13.69 -20.12
N ALA A 25 -11.38 -13.58 -21.11
CA ALA A 25 -12.61 -12.80 -20.99
C ALA A 25 -13.56 -13.35 -19.91
N ILE A 26 -13.53 -14.67 -19.66
CA ILE A 26 -14.24 -15.33 -18.59
C ILE A 26 -13.41 -16.50 -18.08
N MET A 27 -13.22 -16.60 -16.76
CA MET A 27 -12.41 -17.65 -16.14
C MET A 27 -13.07 -18.14 -14.85
N ARG A 28 -12.81 -19.39 -14.46
CA ARG A 28 -13.29 -19.94 -13.18
C ARG A 28 -12.45 -19.37 -12.04
N LEU A 29 -13.12 -18.87 -11.00
CA LEU A 29 -12.52 -18.30 -9.79
C LEU A 29 -11.54 -19.26 -9.09
N SER A 30 -11.79 -20.57 -9.18
CA SER A 30 -11.06 -21.64 -8.49
C SER A 30 -9.75 -22.06 -9.16
N GLY A 31 -9.41 -21.48 -10.32
CA GLY A 31 -8.07 -21.65 -10.89
C GLY A 31 -7.08 -20.76 -10.14
N ASN A 32 -6.00 -21.34 -9.60
CA ASN A 32 -4.91 -20.62 -8.92
C ASN A 32 -4.33 -19.45 -9.73
N GLU A 33 -4.59 -19.38 -11.04
CA GLU A 33 -4.09 -18.35 -11.94
C GLU A 33 -4.82 -17.00 -11.86
N CYS A 34 -6.05 -16.93 -11.33
CA CYS A 34 -6.92 -15.77 -11.63
C CYS A 34 -7.11 -14.76 -10.50
N ILE A 35 -7.07 -15.15 -9.22
CA ILE A 35 -7.48 -14.25 -8.12
C ILE A 35 -6.50 -14.24 -6.93
N GLY A 36 -5.46 -15.09 -6.96
CA GLY A 36 -4.45 -15.19 -5.91
C GLY A 36 -2.98 -15.12 -6.37
N GLY A 37 -2.71 -14.87 -7.66
CA GLY A 37 -1.33 -14.61 -8.11
C GLY A 37 -0.80 -13.35 -7.42
N ASP A 38 0.47 -13.36 -7.01
CA ASP A 38 1.12 -12.19 -6.40
C ASP A 38 0.86 -10.98 -7.28
N ILE A 39 0.13 -10.00 -6.76
CA ILE A 39 -0.09 -8.73 -7.46
C ILE A 39 1.30 -8.11 -7.57
N PRO A 40 1.85 -7.93 -8.79
CA PRO A 40 3.18 -7.39 -8.92
C PRO A 40 3.21 -6.00 -8.29
N THR A 41 4.15 -5.77 -7.38
CA THR A 41 4.30 -4.49 -6.69
C THR A 41 5.63 -3.83 -7.02
N VAL A 42 5.71 -2.53 -6.73
CA VAL A 42 6.94 -1.74 -6.76
C VAL A 42 7.16 -1.20 -5.36
N PRO A 43 8.37 -1.32 -4.77
CA PRO A 43 8.68 -0.74 -3.48
C PRO A 43 8.31 0.75 -3.43
N THR A 44 7.79 1.21 -2.29
CA THR A 44 7.34 2.60 -2.16
C THR A 44 8.47 3.59 -1.88
N GLY A 45 9.66 3.09 -1.52
CA GLY A 45 10.75 3.87 -0.95
C GLY A 45 10.61 4.10 0.56
N SER A 46 9.53 3.61 1.18
CA SER A 46 9.29 3.61 2.63
C SER A 46 8.99 2.19 3.10
N LEU A 47 9.83 1.65 3.99
CA LEU A 47 9.62 0.29 4.52
C LEU A 47 8.32 0.22 5.33
N GLY A 48 8.02 1.26 6.10
CA GLY A 48 6.80 1.36 6.87
C GLY A 48 5.56 1.35 5.96
N LEU A 49 5.61 2.06 4.83
CA LEU A 49 4.52 2.07 3.87
C LEU A 49 4.37 0.75 3.12
N ASP A 50 5.47 0.07 2.77
CA ASP A 50 5.40 -1.27 2.15
C ASP A 50 4.69 -2.28 3.07
N VAL A 51 4.99 -2.24 4.38
CA VAL A 51 4.29 -3.02 5.41
C VAL A 51 2.84 -2.56 5.58
N GLY A 52 2.60 -1.24 5.60
CA GLY A 52 1.28 -0.64 5.72
C GLY A 52 0.34 -0.99 4.56
N LEU A 53 0.87 -1.12 3.35
CA LEU A 53 0.13 -1.59 2.18
C LEU A 53 -0.20 -3.08 2.24
N GLY A 54 0.55 -3.87 3.01
CA GLY A 54 0.34 -5.30 3.22
C GLY A 54 0.68 -6.20 2.02
N ILE A 55 0.96 -5.60 0.87
CA ILE A 55 1.39 -6.27 -0.37
C ILE A 55 2.83 -5.94 -0.76
N GLY A 56 3.55 -5.24 0.12
CA GLY A 56 4.99 -4.94 -0.06
C GLY A 56 5.31 -3.83 -1.06
N GLY A 57 4.32 -3.00 -1.45
CA GLY A 57 4.57 -1.85 -2.30
C GLY A 57 3.36 -1.40 -3.11
N TYR A 58 3.59 -0.49 -4.06
CA TYR A 58 2.59 0.01 -4.97
C TYR A 58 2.18 -1.07 -6.00
N PRO A 59 0.88 -1.39 -6.13
CA PRO A 59 0.39 -2.38 -7.09
C PRO A 59 0.55 -1.91 -8.55
N ARG A 60 1.04 -2.80 -9.40
CA ARG A 60 1.09 -2.64 -10.86
C ARG A 60 -0.29 -2.77 -11.50
N GLY A 61 -0.52 -2.04 -12.59
CA GLY A 61 -1.77 -2.10 -13.36
C GLY A 61 -2.99 -1.58 -12.60
N ARG A 62 -2.80 -0.63 -11.68
CA ARG A 62 -3.87 -0.06 -10.84
C ARG A 62 -3.81 1.47 -10.82
N ILE A 63 -4.96 2.06 -10.52
CA ILE A 63 -5.09 3.48 -10.21
C ILE A 63 -4.87 3.68 -8.71
N MET A 64 -4.12 4.72 -8.35
CA MET A 64 -3.88 5.12 -6.96
C MET A 64 -4.05 6.61 -6.78
N GLU A 65 -4.35 7.01 -5.55
CA GLU A 65 -4.41 8.43 -5.16
C GLU A 65 -3.61 8.63 -3.88
N ILE A 66 -2.70 9.61 -3.89
CA ILE A 66 -2.06 10.14 -2.69
C ILE A 66 -2.54 11.57 -2.49
N TYR A 67 -3.15 11.85 -1.35
CA TYR A 67 -3.69 13.16 -1.04
C TYR A 67 -3.30 13.61 0.35
N GLY A 68 -3.29 14.92 0.57
CA GLY A 68 -2.84 15.50 1.82
C GLY A 68 -2.66 17.01 1.75
N PRO A 69 -2.39 17.66 2.88
CA PRO A 69 -2.07 19.08 2.94
C PRO A 69 -0.89 19.45 2.02
N GLU A 70 -0.73 20.75 1.75
CA GLU A 70 0.48 21.27 1.12
C GLU A 70 1.72 20.89 1.96
N SER A 71 2.84 20.68 1.28
CA SER A 71 4.12 20.33 1.93
C SER A 71 4.07 19.07 2.81
N SER A 72 3.07 18.20 2.64
CA SER A 72 2.98 16.94 3.38
C SER A 72 3.92 15.83 2.86
N GLY A 73 4.52 16.02 1.68
CA GLY A 73 5.42 15.06 1.04
C GLY A 73 4.81 14.25 -0.10
N LYS A 74 3.64 14.64 -0.65
CA LYS A 74 2.99 13.96 -1.78
C LYS A 74 3.95 13.71 -2.95
N THR A 75 4.53 14.78 -3.49
CA THR A 75 5.48 14.73 -4.61
C THR A 75 6.77 14.01 -4.22
N THR A 76 7.25 14.14 -2.97
CA THR A 76 8.39 13.34 -2.50
C THR A 76 8.11 11.84 -2.62
N MET A 77 6.92 11.37 -2.22
CA MET A 77 6.55 9.96 -2.35
C MET A 77 6.40 9.51 -3.80
N THR A 78 5.89 10.38 -4.68
CA THR A 78 5.80 10.04 -6.12
C THR A 78 7.17 9.93 -6.76
N LEU A 79 8.13 10.76 -6.36
CA LEU A 79 9.53 10.68 -6.81
C LEU A 79 10.22 9.42 -6.30
N HIS A 80 9.97 8.97 -5.07
CA HIS A 80 10.44 7.67 -4.57
C HIS A 80 9.85 6.49 -5.36
N ALA A 81 8.57 6.59 -5.74
CA ALA A 81 7.93 5.60 -6.60
C ALA A 81 8.63 5.52 -7.97
N ILE A 82 8.90 6.67 -8.59
CA ILE A 82 9.63 6.76 -9.87
C ILE A 82 11.03 6.16 -9.74
N ALA A 83 11.80 6.58 -8.74
CA ALA A 83 13.15 6.05 -8.51
C ALA A 83 13.15 4.52 -8.35
N SER A 84 12.15 3.98 -7.65
CA SER A 84 11.99 2.53 -7.45
C SER A 84 11.68 1.78 -8.75
N VAL A 85 10.81 2.32 -9.60
CA VAL A 85 10.52 1.74 -10.93
C VAL A 85 11.73 1.81 -11.85
N GLN A 86 12.39 2.98 -11.94
CA GLN A 86 13.56 3.17 -12.79
C GLN A 86 14.77 2.31 -12.35
N LYS A 87 14.89 2.03 -11.05
CA LYS A 87 15.89 1.10 -10.52
C LYS A 87 15.63 -0.33 -10.97
N ALA A 88 14.36 -0.70 -11.15
CA ALA A 88 13.95 -1.99 -11.73
C ALA A 88 14.02 -2.01 -13.27
N GLY A 89 14.49 -0.93 -13.92
CA GLY A 89 14.60 -0.81 -15.37
C GLY A 89 13.32 -0.37 -16.08
N GLY A 90 12.28 0.00 -15.34
CA GLY A 90 11.01 0.43 -15.91
C GLY A 90 10.99 1.89 -16.35
N VAL A 91 10.11 2.20 -17.31
CA VAL A 91 9.91 3.56 -17.82
C VAL A 91 8.84 4.28 -17.00
N CYS A 92 9.09 5.55 -16.68
CA CYS A 92 8.18 6.41 -15.94
C CYS A 92 7.81 7.66 -16.74
N ALA A 93 6.61 8.18 -16.49
CA ALA A 93 6.19 9.50 -16.95
C ALA A 93 5.64 10.35 -15.80
N PHE A 94 5.84 11.66 -15.90
CA PHE A 94 5.36 12.65 -14.96
C PHE A 94 4.56 13.72 -15.73
N ILE A 95 3.27 13.79 -15.45
CA ILE A 95 2.37 14.83 -15.94
C ILE A 95 2.34 15.93 -14.88
N ASP A 96 3.16 16.96 -15.07
CA ASP A 96 3.32 18.10 -14.18
C ASP A 96 2.30 19.19 -14.55
N ALA A 97 1.07 19.04 -14.06
CA ALA A 97 0.02 20.04 -14.21
C ALA A 97 0.19 21.21 -13.22
N GLU A 98 0.95 21.05 -12.12
CA GLU A 98 1.25 22.14 -11.19
C GLU A 98 2.44 23.01 -11.62
N HIS A 99 3.22 22.59 -12.64
CA HIS A 99 4.40 23.29 -13.16
C HIS A 99 5.45 23.53 -12.05
N ALA A 100 5.58 22.57 -11.13
CA ALA A 100 6.32 22.74 -9.87
C ALA A 100 7.39 21.67 -9.62
N LEU A 101 7.67 20.81 -10.60
CA LEU A 101 8.66 19.74 -10.43
C LEU A 101 10.10 20.29 -10.35
N ASP A 102 10.76 20.10 -9.20
CA ASP A 102 12.19 20.38 -9.02
C ASP A 102 13.04 19.19 -9.49
N VAL A 103 13.69 19.36 -10.65
CA VAL A 103 14.58 18.37 -11.27
C VAL A 103 15.81 18.08 -10.39
N THR A 104 16.33 19.08 -9.68
CA THR A 104 17.51 18.90 -8.80
C THR A 104 17.14 18.02 -7.62
N TYR A 105 16.00 18.29 -6.99
CA TYR A 105 15.49 17.48 -5.90
C TYR A 105 15.16 16.05 -6.37
N ALA A 106 14.54 15.89 -7.55
CA ALA A 106 14.28 14.58 -8.12
C ALA A 106 15.56 13.74 -8.28
N ARG A 107 16.65 14.33 -8.81
CA ARG A 107 17.95 13.65 -8.92
C ARG A 107 18.51 13.23 -7.55
N GLN A 108 18.40 14.10 -6.54
CA GLN A 108 18.83 13.78 -5.17
C GLN A 108 18.08 12.58 -4.58
N LEU A 109 16.81 12.39 -4.96
CA LEU A 109 16.00 11.24 -4.57
C LEU A 109 16.27 9.97 -5.39
N GLY A 110 17.23 10.01 -6.33
CA GLY A 110 17.62 8.87 -7.15
C GLY A 110 16.78 8.69 -8.43
N VAL A 111 16.00 9.70 -8.83
CA VAL A 111 15.32 9.70 -10.13
C VAL A 111 16.34 9.90 -11.25
N LYS A 112 16.33 9.01 -12.24
CA LYS A 112 17.07 9.17 -13.50
C LYS A 112 16.29 10.15 -14.38
N THR A 113 16.54 11.44 -14.20
CA THR A 113 15.78 12.51 -14.87
C THR A 113 15.91 12.49 -16.39
N ASP A 114 17.03 12.02 -16.91
CA ASP A 114 17.29 11.99 -18.35
C ASP A 114 16.44 10.92 -19.05
N ASP A 115 15.98 9.92 -18.29
CA ASP A 115 15.09 8.85 -18.74
C ASP A 115 13.62 9.09 -18.35
N LEU A 116 13.32 10.17 -17.62
CA LEU A 116 11.96 10.49 -17.15
C LEU A 116 11.19 11.25 -18.23
N LEU A 117 10.07 10.68 -18.70
CA LEU A 117 9.17 11.40 -19.59
C LEU A 117 8.43 12.48 -18.80
N ILE A 118 8.46 13.73 -19.26
CA ILE A 118 7.76 14.84 -18.60
C ILE A 118 6.78 15.47 -19.59
N SER A 119 5.59 15.81 -19.12
CA SER A 119 4.60 16.60 -19.85
C SER A 119 4.09 17.72 -18.96
N GLN A 120 4.05 18.94 -19.48
CA GLN A 120 3.44 20.12 -18.85
C GLN A 120 2.22 20.53 -19.69
N PRO A 121 1.04 19.97 -19.42
CA PRO A 121 -0.16 20.20 -20.23
C PRO A 121 -0.79 21.56 -19.91
N ASP A 122 -1.40 22.18 -20.92
CA ASP A 122 -2.12 23.45 -20.82
C ASP A 122 -3.49 23.30 -20.14
N TYR A 123 -4.15 22.14 -20.28
CA TYR A 123 -5.49 21.87 -19.73
C TYR A 123 -5.71 20.39 -19.38
N GLY A 124 -6.73 20.15 -18.55
CA GLY A 124 -6.99 18.84 -17.93
C GLY A 124 -7.31 17.72 -18.92
N GLU A 125 -8.05 17.99 -19.99
CA GLU A 125 -8.31 17.00 -21.04
C GLU A 125 -7.00 16.53 -21.70
N GLN A 126 -6.11 17.46 -22.07
CA GLN A 126 -4.82 17.14 -22.69
C GLN A 126 -3.96 16.28 -21.77
N ALA A 127 -3.89 16.62 -20.48
CA ALA A 127 -3.16 15.85 -19.48
C ALA A 127 -3.62 14.37 -19.42
N LEU A 128 -4.95 14.16 -19.43
CA LEU A 128 -5.56 12.84 -19.32
C LEU A 128 -5.48 12.05 -20.64
N GLU A 129 -5.52 12.73 -21.79
CA GLU A 129 -5.30 12.13 -23.12
C GLU A 129 -3.85 11.65 -23.29
N ILE A 130 -2.88 12.46 -22.85
CA ILE A 130 -1.46 12.06 -22.83
C ILE A 130 -1.28 10.83 -21.94
N ALA A 131 -1.85 10.83 -20.73
CA ALA A 131 -1.82 9.67 -19.85
C ALA A 131 -2.47 8.44 -20.52
N GLU A 132 -3.59 8.59 -21.23
CA GLU A 132 -4.21 7.50 -21.98
C GLU A 132 -3.31 6.94 -23.08
N MET A 133 -2.67 7.79 -23.87
CA MET A 133 -1.76 7.38 -24.93
C MET A 133 -0.55 6.61 -24.36
N LEU A 134 0.03 7.10 -23.27
CA LEU A 134 1.15 6.44 -22.58
C LEU A 134 0.73 5.07 -22.03
N VAL A 135 -0.43 4.95 -21.38
CA VAL A 135 -0.96 3.66 -20.90
C VAL A 135 -1.19 2.70 -22.07
N ARG A 136 -1.77 3.17 -23.18
CA ARG A 136 -2.08 2.33 -24.34
C ARG A 136 -0.83 1.87 -25.09
N SER A 137 0.28 2.61 -25.00
CA SER A 137 1.56 2.20 -25.60
C SER A 137 2.09 0.88 -24.99
N GLY A 138 1.74 0.59 -23.74
CA GLY A 138 2.28 -0.56 -22.99
C GLY A 138 3.76 -0.43 -22.59
N ALA A 139 4.42 0.68 -22.95
CA ALA A 139 5.84 0.90 -22.68
C ALA A 139 6.12 1.57 -21.33
N VAL A 140 5.12 2.22 -20.73
CA VAL A 140 5.27 2.95 -19.46
C VAL A 140 4.72 2.11 -18.30
N GLU A 141 5.50 2.02 -17.22
CA GLU A 141 5.15 1.21 -16.04
C GLU A 141 4.54 2.04 -14.91
N LEU A 142 4.87 3.32 -14.83
CA LEU A 142 4.33 4.26 -13.84
C LEU A 142 4.11 5.63 -14.46
N ILE A 143 2.91 6.17 -14.28
CA ILE A 143 2.57 7.54 -14.65
C ILE A 143 2.12 8.26 -13.38
N ILE A 144 2.78 9.39 -13.08
CA ILE A 144 2.36 10.32 -12.03
C ILE A 144 1.58 11.46 -12.68
N VAL A 145 0.45 11.83 -12.09
CA VAL A 145 -0.30 13.06 -12.44
C VAL A 145 -0.28 13.98 -11.23
N ASP A 146 0.50 15.06 -11.31
CA ASP A 146 0.70 16.04 -10.25
C ASP A 146 0.18 17.42 -10.69
N SER A 147 -1.03 17.85 -10.32
CA SER A 147 -2.03 17.17 -9.47
C SER A 147 -3.43 17.24 -10.06
N VAL A 148 -4.36 16.44 -9.51
CA VAL A 148 -5.77 16.47 -9.92
C VAL A 148 -6.38 17.85 -9.76
N ALA A 149 -5.94 18.64 -8.78
CA ALA A 149 -6.48 19.98 -8.56
C ALA A 149 -6.14 20.93 -9.73
N ALA A 150 -5.01 20.70 -10.41
CA ALA A 150 -4.55 21.47 -11.56
C ALA A 150 -5.09 20.95 -12.91
N LEU A 151 -5.87 19.87 -12.94
CA LEU A 151 -6.54 19.39 -14.15
C LEU A 151 -7.75 20.26 -14.49
N VAL A 152 -7.52 21.51 -14.85
CA VAL A 152 -8.57 22.50 -15.15
C VAL A 152 -9.09 22.25 -16.57
N PRO A 153 -10.40 22.06 -16.77
CA PRO A 153 -10.96 21.85 -18.10
C PRO A 153 -10.70 23.03 -19.04
N ARG A 154 -10.49 22.77 -20.33
CA ARG A 154 -10.25 23.81 -21.34
C ARG A 154 -11.29 24.94 -21.32
N ALA A 155 -12.57 24.59 -21.22
CA ALA A 155 -13.65 25.57 -21.20
C ALA A 155 -13.64 26.49 -19.95
N GLU A 156 -13.00 26.07 -18.86
CA GLU A 156 -12.81 26.90 -17.66
C GLU A 156 -11.59 27.83 -17.82
N ILE A 157 -10.56 27.41 -18.55
CA ILE A 157 -9.38 28.24 -18.86
C ILE A 157 -9.71 29.33 -19.89
N GLU A 158 -10.48 28.99 -20.91
CA GLU A 158 -10.91 29.94 -21.96
C GLU A 158 -12.08 30.84 -21.52
N GLY A 159 -12.73 30.50 -20.41
CA GLY A 159 -13.85 31.25 -19.85
C GLY A 159 -13.43 32.49 -19.08
N ASP A 160 -14.38 33.41 -18.88
CA ASP A 160 -14.14 34.59 -18.05
C ASP A 160 -13.97 34.23 -16.57
N MET A 161 -13.08 34.94 -15.88
CA MET A 161 -12.93 34.81 -14.42
C MET A 161 -14.27 35.08 -13.71
N GLY A 162 -14.76 34.09 -12.97
CA GLY A 162 -16.03 34.16 -12.26
C GLY A 162 -17.21 33.51 -13.02
N ALA A 163 -17.00 33.02 -14.25
CA ALA A 163 -17.96 32.19 -14.94
C ALA A 163 -18.19 30.87 -14.19
N SER A 164 -19.45 30.43 -14.11
CA SER A 164 -19.83 29.25 -13.34
C SER A 164 -19.68 27.98 -14.17
N HIS A 165 -18.65 27.18 -13.86
CA HIS A 165 -18.38 25.88 -14.50
C HIS A 165 -18.61 24.72 -13.52
N VAL A 166 -19.82 24.62 -12.96
CA VAL A 166 -20.12 23.66 -11.88
C VAL A 166 -19.89 22.21 -12.33
N GLY A 167 -18.94 21.55 -11.66
CA GLY A 167 -18.73 20.10 -11.77
C GLY A 167 -18.07 19.64 -13.08
N LEU A 168 -17.54 20.56 -13.89
CA LEU A 168 -16.92 20.21 -15.18
C LEU A 168 -15.71 19.27 -14.98
N GLN A 169 -14.82 19.62 -14.06
CA GLN A 169 -13.67 18.78 -13.68
C GLN A 169 -14.09 17.39 -13.17
N ALA A 170 -15.16 17.30 -12.37
CA ALA A 170 -15.64 16.00 -11.87
C ALA A 170 -16.18 15.10 -13.00
N ARG A 171 -16.82 15.69 -14.01
CA ARG A 171 -17.29 14.98 -15.21
C ARG A 171 -16.12 14.50 -16.06
N LEU A 172 -15.12 15.37 -16.28
CA LEU A 172 -13.88 15.04 -16.97
C LEU A 172 -13.19 13.84 -16.33
N MET A 173 -12.94 13.89 -15.01
CA MET A 173 -12.33 12.79 -14.26
C MET A 173 -13.14 11.49 -14.38
N SER A 174 -14.47 11.58 -14.29
CA SER A 174 -15.35 10.41 -14.42
C SER A 174 -15.25 9.75 -15.79
N GLN A 175 -15.17 10.54 -16.85
CA GLN A 175 -15.05 10.06 -18.23
C GLN A 175 -13.66 9.47 -18.48
N ALA A 176 -12.60 10.16 -18.09
CA ALA A 176 -11.23 9.72 -18.29
C ALA A 176 -10.93 8.41 -17.53
N LEU A 177 -11.27 8.33 -16.24
CA LEU A 177 -11.03 7.12 -15.45
C LEU A 177 -11.80 5.90 -15.98
N ARG A 178 -13.01 6.11 -16.52
CA ARG A 178 -13.79 5.04 -17.16
C ARG A 178 -13.05 4.46 -18.39
N LYS A 179 -12.43 5.31 -19.21
CA LYS A 179 -11.63 4.88 -20.38
C LYS A 179 -10.33 4.21 -19.94
N LEU A 180 -9.63 4.80 -18.97
CA LEU A 180 -8.30 4.37 -18.54
C LEU A 180 -8.29 3.01 -17.83
N THR A 181 -9.32 2.69 -17.04
CA THR A 181 -9.34 1.51 -16.15
C THR A 181 -9.04 0.20 -16.89
N GLY A 182 -9.66 -0.02 -18.05
CA GLY A 182 -9.44 -1.23 -18.84
C GLY A 182 -8.02 -1.31 -19.42
N SER A 183 -7.50 -0.18 -19.91
CA SER A 183 -6.16 -0.10 -20.51
C SER A 183 -5.05 -0.24 -19.47
N ILE A 184 -5.24 0.31 -18.27
CA ILE A 184 -4.33 0.21 -17.12
C ILE A 184 -4.14 -1.25 -16.69
N ASN A 185 -5.23 -2.02 -16.57
CA ASN A 185 -5.13 -3.42 -16.15
C ASN A 185 -4.39 -4.31 -17.17
N ARG A 186 -4.53 -4.01 -18.47
CA ARG A 186 -3.87 -4.74 -19.55
C ARG A 186 -2.38 -4.38 -19.68
N SER A 187 -2.04 -3.10 -19.64
CA SER A 187 -0.66 -2.60 -19.76
C SER A 187 0.20 -2.86 -18.53
N LYS A 188 -0.42 -3.16 -17.38
CA LYS A 188 0.25 -3.22 -16.06
C LYS A 188 0.90 -1.90 -15.64
N CYS A 189 0.60 -0.79 -16.32
CA CYS A 189 0.99 0.55 -15.91
C CYS A 189 0.27 0.95 -14.61
N THR A 190 0.99 1.46 -13.62
CA THR A 190 0.39 2.11 -12.46
C THR A 190 0.12 3.57 -12.78
N LEU A 191 -1.10 4.05 -12.52
CA LEU A 191 -1.45 5.46 -12.65
C LEU A 191 -1.68 6.05 -11.26
N MET A 192 -0.78 6.93 -10.82
CA MET A 192 -0.84 7.54 -9.50
C MET A 192 -1.17 9.03 -9.62
N PHE A 193 -2.23 9.44 -8.94
CA PHE A 193 -2.65 10.83 -8.85
C PHE A 193 -2.22 11.43 -7.53
N THR A 194 -1.62 12.62 -7.55
CA THR A 194 -1.56 13.46 -6.36
C THR A 194 -2.84 14.30 -6.28
N ASN A 195 -3.30 14.59 -5.07
CA ASN A 195 -4.48 15.43 -4.87
C ASN A 195 -4.35 16.30 -3.63
N GLN A 196 -5.05 17.43 -3.66
CA GLN A 196 -5.09 18.36 -2.56
C GLN A 196 -6.35 18.15 -1.70
N ILE A 197 -6.27 18.53 -0.44
CA ILE A 197 -7.44 18.59 0.44
C ILE A 197 -8.17 19.91 0.21
N ARG A 198 -9.50 19.84 0.19
CA ARG A 198 -10.43 20.98 0.22
C ARG A 198 -11.45 20.75 1.34
N MET A 199 -12.09 21.81 1.81
CA MET A 199 -13.16 21.71 2.80
C MET A 199 -14.52 21.81 2.10
N LYS A 200 -15.43 20.90 2.43
CA LYS A 200 -16.83 20.98 2.03
C LYS A 200 -17.58 21.91 2.99
N ILE A 201 -18.08 23.02 2.47
CA ILE A 201 -18.88 23.99 3.23
C ILE A 201 -20.20 23.34 3.66
N GLY A 202 -20.65 23.60 4.89
CA GLY A 202 -21.96 23.18 5.39
C GLY A 202 -22.03 21.77 5.99
N VAL A 203 -20.90 21.12 6.25
CA VAL A 203 -20.85 19.83 6.97
C VAL A 203 -20.90 20.08 8.48
N MET A 204 -22.00 19.69 9.14
CA MET A 204 -22.18 19.80 10.59
C MET A 204 -21.75 18.55 11.38
N PHE A 205 -21.56 17.41 10.71
CA PHE A 205 -21.18 16.14 11.34
C PHE A 205 -20.18 15.38 10.47
N GLY A 206 -19.15 14.79 11.11
CA GLY A 206 -18.07 14.08 10.43
C GLY A 206 -16.94 15.00 9.96
N SER A 207 -16.02 14.46 9.14
CA SER A 207 -14.91 15.25 8.59
C SER A 207 -15.39 16.12 7.41
N PRO A 208 -15.08 17.44 7.40
CA PRO A 208 -15.38 18.32 6.27
C PRO A 208 -14.40 18.16 5.11
N GLU A 209 -13.32 17.39 5.26
CA GLU A 209 -12.29 17.24 4.25
C GLU A 209 -12.77 16.43 3.04
N THR A 210 -12.45 16.92 1.84
CA THR A 210 -12.65 16.21 0.58
C THR A 210 -11.45 16.43 -0.34
N THR A 211 -11.38 15.67 -1.43
CA THR A 211 -10.39 15.82 -2.50
C THR A 211 -11.03 16.42 -3.75
N THR A 212 -10.21 17.04 -4.60
CA THR A 212 -10.63 17.67 -5.87
C THR A 212 -10.92 16.62 -6.95
N GLY A 213 -11.63 16.99 -8.02
CA GLY A 213 -11.95 16.08 -9.13
C GLY A 213 -13.19 15.19 -8.90
N GLY A 214 -14.01 15.51 -7.90
CA GLY A 214 -15.24 14.77 -7.59
C GLY A 214 -14.98 13.41 -6.93
N ASN A 215 -15.96 12.50 -7.02
CA ASN A 215 -15.87 11.20 -6.34
C ASN A 215 -15.30 10.07 -7.20
N ALA A 216 -15.14 10.26 -8.52
CA ALA A 216 -14.74 9.20 -9.43
C ALA A 216 -13.41 8.57 -9.01
N LEU A 217 -12.37 9.38 -8.78
CA LEU A 217 -11.06 8.91 -8.36
C LEU A 217 -11.14 8.08 -7.07
N LYS A 218 -11.98 8.49 -6.10
CA LYS A 218 -12.18 7.73 -4.86
C LYS A 218 -12.67 6.30 -5.12
N PHE A 219 -13.51 6.07 -6.14
CA PHE A 219 -14.04 4.75 -6.47
C PHE A 219 -13.08 3.91 -7.33
N TYR A 220 -12.46 4.53 -8.33
CA TYR A 220 -11.55 3.87 -9.26
C TYR A 220 -10.20 3.52 -8.62
N SER A 221 -9.69 4.34 -7.70
CA SER A 221 -8.45 4.05 -6.99
C SER A 221 -8.54 2.73 -6.23
N SER A 222 -7.53 1.89 -6.42
CA SER A 222 -7.34 0.63 -5.68
C SER A 222 -6.67 0.88 -4.34
N VAL A 223 -5.76 1.85 -4.29
CA VAL A 223 -5.14 2.36 -3.07
C VAL A 223 -5.42 3.86 -2.95
N ARG A 224 -5.76 4.32 -1.74
CA ARG A 224 -5.78 5.74 -1.40
C ARG A 224 -4.93 5.96 -0.15
N LEU A 225 -4.07 6.96 -0.22
CA LEU A 225 -3.12 7.33 0.83
C LEU A 225 -3.41 8.75 1.32
N ASP A 226 -3.61 8.91 2.62
CA ASP A 226 -3.71 10.20 3.30
C ASP A 226 -2.36 10.49 3.95
N ILE A 227 -1.60 11.44 3.39
CA ILE A 227 -0.26 11.82 3.85
C ILE A 227 -0.31 13.15 4.59
N ARG A 228 0.25 13.18 5.81
CA ARG A 228 0.29 14.37 6.66
C ARG A 228 1.65 14.56 7.31
N ARG A 229 2.08 15.82 7.37
CA ARG A 229 3.16 16.23 8.27
C ARG A 229 2.60 16.26 9.69
N ILE A 230 3.22 15.50 10.60
CA ILE A 230 2.83 15.42 12.01
C ILE A 230 3.82 16.13 12.95
N GLY A 231 5.02 16.46 12.46
CA GLY A 231 6.02 17.17 13.25
C GLY A 231 7.19 17.69 12.42
N ALA A 232 8.04 18.50 13.06
CA ALA A 232 9.31 18.96 12.50
C ALA A 232 10.46 18.16 13.12
N ILE A 233 11.45 17.80 12.29
CA ILE A 233 12.70 17.18 12.74
C ILE A 233 13.74 18.28 12.85
N LYS A 234 14.33 18.42 14.04
CA LYS A 234 15.31 19.46 14.35
C LYS A 234 16.63 18.82 14.74
N GLU A 235 17.73 19.30 14.16
CA GLU A 235 19.07 18.94 14.58
C GLU A 235 19.55 19.86 15.71
N GLN A 236 20.56 19.41 16.46
CA GLN A 236 21.19 20.21 17.52
C GLN A 236 22.00 21.40 16.98
N SER A 237 22.25 21.44 15.67
CA SER A 237 22.87 22.58 15.01
C SER A 237 21.94 23.79 15.11
N LYS A 238 22.52 24.94 15.49
CA LYS A 238 21.78 26.20 15.61
C LYS A 238 21.95 27.02 14.34
N ASP A 239 20.86 27.62 13.88
CA ASP A 239 20.88 28.58 12.79
C ASP A 239 21.53 29.91 13.23
N LYS A 240 21.63 30.85 12.29
CA LYS A 240 22.22 32.18 12.54
C LYS A 240 21.46 32.99 13.61
N LYS A 241 20.25 32.57 14.00
CA LYS A 241 19.40 33.21 15.02
C LYS A 241 19.44 32.47 16.36
N GLY A 242 20.19 31.37 16.46
CA GLY A 242 20.31 30.57 17.68
C GLY A 242 19.23 29.50 17.84
N ASP A 243 18.35 29.32 16.86
CA ASP A 243 17.28 28.31 16.83
C ASP A 243 17.78 27.00 16.23
N MET A 244 17.24 25.87 16.71
CA MET A 244 17.59 24.55 16.15
C MET A 244 17.14 24.44 14.68
N VAL A 245 18.05 24.01 13.80
CA VAL A 245 17.79 23.90 12.36
C VAL A 245 16.78 22.79 12.10
N VAL A 246 15.71 23.13 11.36
CA VAL A 246 14.72 22.14 10.89
C VAL A 246 15.30 21.45 9.66
N VAL A 247 15.59 20.15 9.78
CA VAL A 247 16.24 19.35 8.74
C VAL A 247 15.27 18.41 8.02
N GLY A 248 14.03 18.35 8.48
CA GLY A 248 13.01 17.52 7.85
C GLY A 248 11.66 17.55 8.56
N ASN A 249 10.78 16.66 8.12
CA ASN A 249 9.43 16.51 8.61
C ASN A 249 9.19 15.08 9.07
N ARG A 250 8.58 14.93 10.25
CA ARG A 250 7.95 13.67 10.64
C ARG A 250 6.63 13.59 9.90
N THR A 251 6.44 12.50 9.17
CA THR A 251 5.32 12.30 8.25
C THR A 251 4.58 11.02 8.62
N ARG A 252 3.26 11.07 8.52
CA ARG A 252 2.37 9.91 8.66
C ARG A 252 1.61 9.70 7.36
N ILE A 253 1.56 8.46 6.91
CA ILE A 253 0.69 8.03 5.81
C ILE A 253 -0.32 7.01 6.33
N LYS A 254 -1.61 7.26 6.10
CA LYS A 254 -2.69 6.33 6.36
C LYS A 254 -3.21 5.72 5.07
N VAL A 255 -3.32 4.40 5.02
CA VAL A 255 -3.92 3.68 3.89
C VAL A 255 -5.45 3.71 4.02
N VAL A 256 -6.09 4.81 3.62
CA VAL A 256 -7.54 5.00 3.79
C VAL A 256 -8.40 4.13 2.87
N LYS A 257 -7.81 3.57 1.81
CA LYS A 257 -8.44 2.57 0.96
C LYS A 257 -7.39 1.60 0.45
N ASN A 258 -7.70 0.30 0.50
CA ASN A 258 -6.88 -0.76 -0.06
C ASN A 258 -7.80 -1.88 -0.56
N LYS A 259 -7.74 -2.20 -1.86
CA LYS A 259 -8.52 -3.30 -2.47
C LYS A 259 -7.74 -4.63 -2.53
N MET A 260 -6.50 -4.65 -2.06
CA MET A 260 -5.59 -5.80 -2.21
C MET A 260 -5.16 -6.40 -0.87
N ALA A 261 -5.24 -5.62 0.21
CA ALA A 261 -4.97 -6.05 1.58
C ALA A 261 -5.82 -5.23 2.55
N PRO A 262 -5.86 -5.58 3.85
CA PRO A 262 -6.62 -4.82 4.85
C PRO A 262 -6.24 -3.33 4.86
N PRO A 263 -7.23 -2.40 4.77
CA PRO A 263 -6.98 -0.96 4.83
C PRO A 263 -6.74 -0.48 6.27
N PHE A 264 -6.54 0.83 6.42
CA PHE A 264 -6.45 1.60 7.65
C PHE A 264 -5.18 1.43 8.49
N ARG A 265 -4.20 0.70 7.98
CA ARG A 265 -2.84 0.74 8.51
C ARG A 265 -2.22 2.12 8.32
N GLU A 266 -1.32 2.47 9.23
CA GLU A 266 -0.59 3.73 9.24
C GLU A 266 0.91 3.42 9.21
N ALA A 267 1.66 4.27 8.51
CA ALA A 267 3.12 4.26 8.48
C ALA A 267 3.61 5.63 8.92
N GLU A 268 4.59 5.66 9.81
CA GLU A 268 5.27 6.88 10.22
C GLU A 268 6.74 6.81 9.85
N PHE A 269 7.24 7.89 9.28
CA PHE A 269 8.62 7.98 8.84
C PHE A 269 9.06 9.43 8.73
N ASP A 270 10.36 9.61 8.55
CA ASP A 270 10.98 10.91 8.42
C ASP A 270 11.21 11.23 6.95
N ILE A 271 10.83 12.43 6.52
CA ILE A 271 11.25 13.02 5.24
C ILE A 271 12.31 14.08 5.54
N LEU A 272 13.55 13.78 5.20
CA LEU A 272 14.69 14.68 5.36
C LEU A 272 14.85 15.55 4.10
N TYR A 273 15.10 16.85 4.28
CA TYR A 273 15.28 17.76 3.15
C TYR A 273 16.54 17.38 2.35
N GLY A 274 16.41 17.35 1.02
CA GLY A 274 17.48 16.93 0.10
C GLY A 274 17.82 15.43 0.11
N LYS A 275 17.22 14.61 0.98
CA LYS A 275 17.46 13.15 1.05
C LYS A 275 16.19 12.31 0.84
N GLY A 276 15.02 12.86 1.14
CA GLY A 276 13.75 12.14 1.03
C GLY A 276 13.45 11.27 2.24
N VAL A 277 12.77 10.14 2.03
CA VAL A 277 12.39 9.22 3.10
C VAL A 277 13.63 8.61 3.74
N SER A 278 13.73 8.68 5.07
CA SER A 278 14.82 8.08 5.82
C SER A 278 14.56 6.60 6.10
N LYS A 279 15.04 5.74 5.20
CA LYS A 279 14.94 4.28 5.35
C LYS A 279 15.62 3.77 6.64
N SER A 280 16.76 4.32 7.00
CA SER A 280 17.50 4.01 8.24
C SER A 280 16.67 4.34 9.48
N GLY A 281 15.98 5.48 9.49
CA GLY A 281 15.09 5.87 10.57
C GLY A 281 13.89 4.94 10.72
N GLU A 282 13.29 4.53 9.59
CA GLU A 282 12.19 3.55 9.60
C GLU A 282 12.62 2.20 10.14
N ILE A 283 13.74 1.65 9.66
CA ILE A 283 14.27 0.36 10.13
C ILE A 283 14.55 0.40 11.63
N LEU A 284 15.10 1.51 12.12
CA LEU A 284 15.36 1.68 13.55
C LEU A 284 14.06 1.69 14.37
N ASP A 285 13.09 2.54 13.99
CA ASP A 285 11.83 2.70 14.70
C ASP A 285 11.03 1.39 14.69
N MET A 286 10.85 0.79 13.51
CA MET A 286 10.13 -0.48 13.36
C MET A 286 10.85 -1.64 14.05
N GLY A 287 12.19 -1.64 14.02
CA GLY A 287 13.00 -2.64 14.70
C GLY A 287 12.82 -2.59 16.22
N VAL A 288 12.63 -1.41 16.80
CA VAL A 288 12.28 -1.26 18.21
C VAL A 288 10.87 -1.78 18.49
N ASP A 289 9.90 -1.46 17.65
CA ASP A 289 8.51 -1.87 17.82
C ASP A 289 8.34 -3.39 17.88
N ILE A 290 9.13 -4.13 17.10
CA ILE A 290 9.13 -5.61 17.07
C ILE A 290 10.22 -6.25 17.94
N ALA A 291 10.89 -5.46 18.79
CA ALA A 291 11.96 -5.89 19.69
C ALA A 291 13.19 -6.56 19.02
N VAL A 292 13.41 -6.31 17.72
CA VAL A 292 14.66 -6.67 17.02
C VAL A 292 15.80 -5.73 17.39
N VAL A 293 15.47 -4.46 17.63
CA VAL A 293 16.37 -3.44 18.18
C VAL A 293 15.99 -3.24 19.65
N GLN A 294 16.93 -3.46 20.56
CA GLN A 294 16.71 -3.27 21.99
C GLN A 294 17.01 -1.82 22.37
N LYS A 295 16.09 -1.19 23.12
CA LYS A 295 16.27 0.17 23.64
C LYS A 295 16.38 0.15 25.17
N ALA A 296 17.55 0.48 25.69
CA ALA A 296 17.83 0.61 27.12
C ALA A 296 18.11 2.07 27.47
N GLY A 297 17.07 2.79 27.93
CA GLY A 297 17.14 4.24 28.13
C GLY A 297 17.38 4.97 26.82
N ALA A 298 18.55 5.62 26.70
CA ALA A 298 18.97 6.29 25.46
C ALA A 298 19.79 5.38 24.52
N TRP A 299 20.20 4.19 24.95
CA TRP A 299 21.05 3.30 24.15
C TRP A 299 20.23 2.36 23.29
N TYR A 300 20.66 2.18 22.05
CA TYR A 300 20.11 1.22 21.09
C TYR A 300 21.10 0.09 20.88
N SER A 301 20.61 -1.14 20.77
CA SER A 301 21.44 -2.33 20.56
C SER A 301 20.78 -3.32 19.60
N VAL A 302 21.58 -4.00 18.80
CA VAL A 302 21.13 -5.06 17.87
C VAL A 302 21.93 -6.32 18.17
N ASP A 303 21.25 -7.45 18.39
CA ASP A 303 21.88 -8.73 18.71
C ASP A 303 22.91 -8.66 19.88
N GLY A 304 22.70 -7.74 20.84
CA GLY A 304 23.56 -7.52 22.01
C GLY A 304 24.67 -6.49 21.82
N GLU A 305 24.94 -6.04 20.58
CA GLU A 305 25.92 -5.00 20.29
C GLU A 305 25.30 -3.60 20.35
N ARG A 306 25.97 -2.65 20.99
CA ARG A 306 25.50 -1.26 21.09
C ARG A 306 25.78 -0.52 19.78
N ILE A 307 24.71 -0.08 19.11
CA ILE A 307 24.79 0.64 17.84
C ILE A 307 24.83 2.17 18.02
N GLY A 308 24.39 2.69 19.15
CA GLY A 308 24.45 4.13 19.40
C GLY A 308 23.67 4.61 20.63
N GLN A 309 23.99 5.84 21.05
CA GLN A 309 23.24 6.58 22.07
C GLN A 309 22.39 7.65 21.39
N GLY A 310 21.07 7.55 21.54
CA GLY A 310 20.09 8.41 20.88
C GLY A 310 19.70 7.91 19.49
N ARG A 311 18.54 8.36 19.03
CA ARG A 311 17.94 7.91 17.77
C ARG A 311 18.80 8.30 16.56
N ASP A 312 19.26 9.55 16.51
CA ASP A 312 20.02 10.06 15.35
C ASP A 312 21.37 9.37 15.19
N ASN A 313 22.14 9.17 16.27
CA ASN A 313 23.41 8.46 16.20
C ASN A 313 23.22 7.00 15.77
N SER A 314 22.18 6.34 16.29
CA SER A 314 21.86 4.95 15.93
C SER A 314 21.42 4.83 14.46
N ARG A 315 20.69 5.84 13.94
CA ARG A 315 20.34 5.94 12.52
C ARG A 315 21.58 6.07 11.65
N THR A 316 22.48 6.99 11.98
CA THR A 316 23.75 7.19 11.25
C THR A 316 24.60 5.93 11.27
N TYR A 317 24.67 5.23 12.41
CA TYR A 317 25.39 3.97 12.51
C TYR A 317 24.83 2.90 11.54
N LEU A 318 23.51 2.79 11.40
CA LEU A 318 22.89 1.88 10.42
C LEU A 318 23.21 2.29 8.97
N GLU A 319 23.28 3.59 8.67
CA GLU A 319 23.69 4.09 7.34
C GLU A 319 25.15 3.72 7.02
N GLU A 320 26.03 3.74 8.02
CA GLU A 320 27.45 3.36 7.90
C GLU A 320 27.66 1.83 7.86
N HIS A 321 26.68 1.04 8.29
CA HIS A 321 26.74 -0.43 8.33
C HIS A 321 25.59 -1.09 7.53
N PRO A 322 25.65 -1.07 6.18
CA PRO A 322 24.56 -1.56 5.32
C PRO A 322 24.20 -3.04 5.54
N GLU A 323 25.17 -3.88 5.89
CA GLU A 323 24.93 -5.31 6.15
C GLU A 323 24.03 -5.52 7.38
N LEU A 324 24.29 -4.77 8.46
CA LEU A 324 23.47 -4.81 9.66
C LEU A 324 22.08 -4.26 9.38
N MET A 325 21.98 -3.14 8.66
CA MET A 325 20.72 -2.54 8.25
C MET A 325 19.86 -3.53 7.45
N ALA A 326 20.45 -4.23 6.47
CA ALA A 326 19.77 -5.25 5.68
C ALA A 326 19.30 -6.44 6.53
N LYS A 327 20.11 -6.86 7.51
CA LYS A 327 19.75 -7.94 8.45
C LYS A 327 18.53 -7.57 9.30
N VAL A 328 18.48 -6.33 9.81
CA VAL A 328 17.33 -5.83 10.58
C VAL A 328 16.10 -5.71 9.67
N GLU A 329 16.25 -5.16 8.46
CA GLU A 329 15.19 -5.08 7.46
C GLU A 329 14.58 -6.45 7.14
N GLN A 330 15.40 -7.48 6.92
CA GLN A 330 14.92 -8.84 6.68
C GLN A 330 14.10 -9.39 7.86
N LYS A 331 14.55 -9.17 9.10
CA LYS A 331 13.79 -9.57 10.30
C LYS A 331 12.43 -8.86 10.37
N ILE A 332 12.37 -7.58 10.01
CA ILE A 332 11.13 -6.80 9.95
C ILE A 332 10.19 -7.35 8.88
N LEU A 333 10.68 -7.54 7.65
CA LEU A 333 9.88 -8.08 6.54
C LEU A 333 9.34 -9.47 6.84
N LYS A 334 10.15 -10.32 7.48
CA LYS A 334 9.74 -11.66 7.92
C LYS A 334 8.66 -11.61 9.00
N HIS A 335 8.82 -10.76 10.01
CA HIS A 335 7.82 -10.59 11.07
C HIS A 335 6.46 -10.15 10.51
N HIS A 336 6.47 -9.22 9.56
CA HIS A 336 5.24 -8.71 8.94
C HIS A 336 4.75 -9.51 7.73
N LYS A 337 5.43 -10.60 7.36
CA LYS A 337 5.08 -11.48 6.23
C LYS A 337 4.94 -10.73 4.90
N ILE A 338 5.90 -9.86 4.59
CA ILE A 338 5.91 -9.06 3.37
C ILE A 338 6.85 -9.66 2.31
N GLY A 339 6.45 -9.55 1.05
CA GLY A 339 7.27 -9.99 -0.10
C GLY A 339 7.50 -11.50 -0.10
N PRO A 340 8.76 -11.99 -0.19
CA PRO A 340 9.03 -13.43 -0.25
C PRO A 340 8.57 -14.20 1.00
N TYR A 341 8.32 -13.49 2.11
CA TYR A 341 7.88 -14.06 3.38
C TYR A 341 6.35 -14.19 3.51
N ALA A 342 5.58 -13.70 2.55
CA ALA A 342 4.11 -13.75 2.59
C ALA A 342 3.53 -15.18 2.60
N ARG A 343 4.31 -16.18 2.15
CA ARG A 343 3.90 -17.58 2.00
C ARG A 343 4.71 -18.58 2.83
N GLU A 344 5.54 -18.13 3.78
CA GLU A 344 6.39 -19.06 4.56
C GLU A 344 5.57 -20.06 5.40
N ASP A 345 4.33 -19.73 5.78
CA ASP A 345 3.50 -20.64 6.58
C ASP A 345 2.86 -21.76 5.74
N GLU A 346 2.55 -21.54 4.45
CA GLU A 346 1.88 -22.54 3.60
C GLU A 346 2.75 -23.76 3.32
N LYS A 347 4.08 -23.60 3.24
CA LYS A 347 5.01 -24.72 3.05
C LYS A 347 5.19 -25.60 4.30
N SER A 348 4.78 -25.12 5.47
CA SER A 348 4.96 -25.86 6.73
C SER A 348 3.83 -26.85 7.03
N ASP A 349 2.65 -26.64 6.44
CA ASP A 349 1.48 -27.52 6.60
C ASP A 349 1.41 -28.64 5.55
N ASP A 350 1.90 -28.41 4.32
CA ASP A 350 1.99 -29.46 3.30
C ASP A 350 3.00 -30.56 3.67
N ALA A 351 4.09 -30.22 4.36
CA ALA A 351 5.08 -31.19 4.84
C ALA A 351 4.58 -32.04 6.04
N LYS A 352 3.53 -31.60 6.76
CA LYS A 352 2.89 -32.37 7.84
C LYS A 352 1.72 -33.22 7.32
N GLY A 353 1.13 -32.87 6.18
CA GLY A 353 0.09 -33.65 5.51
C GLY A 353 0.63 -34.89 4.77
N GLU A 354 1.85 -34.83 4.22
CA GLU A 354 2.45 -35.99 3.53
C GLU A 354 3.05 -37.04 4.49
N ALA A 355 3.50 -36.64 5.68
CA ALA A 355 4.02 -37.57 6.68
C ALA A 355 2.92 -38.37 7.42
N THR A 356 1.67 -37.89 7.43
CA THR A 356 0.54 -38.56 8.08
C THR A 356 -0.32 -39.41 7.12
N ALA A 357 -0.07 -39.34 5.81
CA ALA A 357 -0.77 -40.15 4.79
C ALA A 357 -0.05 -41.46 4.41
N ALA A 358 1.20 -41.65 4.84
CA ALA A 358 2.00 -42.85 4.54
C ALA A 358 1.82 -44.00 5.57
N GLU A 359 1.30 -43.73 6.76
CA GLU A 359 1.03 -44.75 7.80
C GLU A 359 -0.48 -44.94 7.99
N GLY A 360 -1.15 -45.57 7.03
CA GLY A 360 -2.60 -45.74 7.16
C GLY A 360 -3.30 -46.51 6.05
N LYS A 361 -2.66 -47.50 5.41
CA LYS A 361 -3.35 -48.44 4.53
C LYS A 361 -2.87 -49.87 4.76
N GLY A 362 -3.57 -50.57 5.65
CA GLY A 362 -3.49 -52.02 5.77
C GLY A 362 -4.58 -52.57 6.69
N GLY A 363 -5.52 -53.33 6.13
CA GLY A 363 -6.33 -54.29 6.89
C GLY A 363 -7.80 -53.94 7.09
N LYS A 364 -8.65 -54.54 6.26
CA LYS A 364 -10.11 -54.54 6.32
C LYS A 364 -10.62 -55.63 7.28
N GLU A 365 -11.84 -55.40 7.77
CA GLU A 365 -12.91 -56.38 8.07
C GLU A 365 -13.19 -56.88 9.51
N THR A 366 -14.45 -56.60 9.88
CA THR A 366 -15.47 -57.45 10.56
C THR A 366 -15.72 -57.40 12.08
N LYS A 367 -16.94 -56.91 12.38
CA LYS A 367 -18.01 -57.43 13.26
C LYS A 367 -17.78 -57.60 14.78
N ALA A 368 -18.54 -56.77 15.51
CA ALA A 368 -19.58 -57.11 16.51
C ALA A 368 -19.23 -57.73 17.88
N LYS A 369 -19.73 -57.02 18.91
CA LYS A 369 -20.16 -57.44 20.27
C LYS A 369 -19.11 -57.91 21.29
N ALA A 370 -18.95 -57.13 22.36
CA ALA A 370 -19.03 -57.56 23.78
C ALA A 370 -18.85 -56.33 24.71
N GLU A 371 -19.88 -55.96 25.46
CA GLU A 371 -19.90 -55.99 26.94
C GLU A 371 -19.37 -54.73 27.66
N ALA A 372 -20.32 -53.87 28.06
CA ALA A 372 -20.12 -52.86 29.09
C ALA A 372 -20.47 -53.45 30.46
N LYS A 373 -19.47 -53.62 31.33
CA LYS A 373 -19.66 -53.75 32.79
C LYS A 373 -19.34 -52.42 33.44
N SER A 374 -20.37 -51.72 33.92
CA SER A 374 -20.22 -50.65 34.92
C SER A 374 -21.07 -51.02 36.13
N LYS A 375 -20.43 -51.19 37.29
CA LYS A 375 -21.09 -51.06 38.60
C LYS A 375 -20.38 -49.99 39.43
N PRO A 376 -21.13 -49.23 40.26
CA PRO A 376 -20.66 -48.05 40.98
C PRO A 376 -20.38 -48.34 42.46
N ASN A 377 -19.65 -47.43 43.11
CA ASN A 377 -19.72 -47.14 44.54
C ASN A 377 -19.62 -45.60 44.64
N GLY A 378 -20.50 -44.84 45.29
CA GLY A 378 -21.18 -45.09 46.57
C GLY A 378 -20.58 -44.12 47.60
N THR A 379 -21.00 -42.85 47.63
CA THR A 379 -21.96 -42.23 48.58
C THR A 379 -21.44 -41.88 49.98
N GLY A 380 -21.76 -40.66 50.42
CA GLY A 380 -21.89 -40.25 51.83
C GLY A 380 -21.76 -38.72 51.98
N ARG A 381 -22.86 -37.95 51.86
CA ARG A 381 -23.68 -37.37 52.97
C ARG A 381 -22.92 -36.34 53.82
N ALA A 382 -23.47 -35.24 54.34
CA ALA A 382 -24.70 -34.45 54.20
C ALA A 382 -24.61 -33.31 55.23
N ALA A 383 -25.40 -32.25 55.03
CA ALA A 383 -25.89 -31.26 56.02
C ALA A 383 -24.89 -30.22 56.59
N ALA A 384 -25.27 -29.01 57.01
CA ALA A 384 -26.38 -28.11 56.76
C ALA A 384 -26.08 -26.77 57.50
N ALA A 385 -26.54 -25.66 56.91
CA ALA A 385 -27.11 -24.47 57.58
C ALA A 385 -26.25 -23.34 58.20
N LYS A 386 -26.78 -22.13 57.92
CA LYS A 386 -26.72 -20.81 58.60
C LYS A 386 -25.75 -19.80 57.98
N ARG A 387 -26.28 -18.80 57.24
CA ARG A 387 -26.97 -17.54 57.65
C ARG A 387 -25.98 -16.44 58.04
N GLY A 388 -26.12 -15.28 57.40
CA GLY A 388 -25.47 -14.00 57.75
C GLY A 388 -25.08 -13.23 56.49
N ALA A 389 -26.00 -12.51 55.85
CA ALA A 389 -26.23 -11.07 56.05
C ALA A 389 -25.32 -10.19 55.15
N ARG A 390 -25.93 -9.59 54.12
CA ARG A 390 -25.49 -8.36 53.41
C ARG A 390 -25.87 -7.13 54.26
N PRO A 391 -25.57 -5.88 53.84
CA PRO A 391 -24.33 -5.32 53.31
C PRO A 391 -23.96 -4.01 54.04
N ASN A 392 -22.82 -3.41 53.66
CA ASN A 392 -22.72 -1.98 53.31
C ASN A 392 -21.58 -1.82 52.29
#